data_AF-A0AAW4BQM3-F1
#
_entry.id   AF-A0AAW4BQM3-F1
#
_cell.length_a   1.000
_cell.length_b   1.000
_cell.length_c   1.000
_cell.angle_alpha   90.00
_cell.angle_beta   90.00
_cell.angle_gamma   90.00
#
_symmetry.space_group_name_H-M   'P 1'
#
loop_
_entity.id
_entity.type
_entity.pdbx_description
1 polymer ?
#
loop_
_entity_poly.entity_id
_entity_poly.type
_entity_poly.pdbx_seq_one_letter_code
_entity_poly.pdbx_strand_id
1 'polypeptide(L)'
;IKVVQTTLKHATIFISPQLARNMLTFSSRGSVNKKNKNRRLSKIKVRKYAESMKRREWCLTGEPIIISYEGEILNGHHRLEAACEACVGFIAPITYGVTDDLSFAHIDVGNIRSRSQVLEMAGVKVSAPVLSRVAMLAKAYDMTRNPYAFRGTQGTSFQPAEILAYVEEHNELALSVHFISEVFKKHRLESQASETIYAFAHYLIKKQLSVCEYENLPLCPETYLTRVISSLGLSSEDDIEYQVRNYLQSIVHE
;
A
#
# COMPACT_ATOMS: atom_id res chain seq x y z
N ILE A 1 -22.46 3.52 31.43
CA ILE A 1 -22.05 2.78 30.21
C ILE A 1 -23.30 2.12 29.63
N LYS A 2 -23.68 2.44 28.39
CA LYS A 2 -24.81 1.76 27.72
C LYS A 2 -24.29 0.43 27.18
N VAL A 3 -24.76 -0.68 27.74
CA VAL A 3 -24.39 -2.02 27.30
C VAL A 3 -25.29 -2.40 26.14
N VAL A 4 -24.69 -2.75 25.00
CA VAL A 4 -25.40 -3.21 23.81
C VAL A 4 -25.11 -4.70 23.65
N GLN A 5 -26.15 -5.52 23.48
CA GLN A 5 -25.97 -6.93 23.16
C GLN A 5 -25.54 -7.06 21.70
N THR A 6 -24.42 -7.77 21.48
CA THR A 6 -23.88 -8.07 20.15
C THR A 6 -23.66 -9.57 20.04
N THR A 7 -23.52 -10.06 18.81
CA THR A 7 -23.16 -11.46 18.52
C THR A 7 -21.67 -11.74 18.75
N LEU A 8 -20.86 -10.71 19.03
CA LEU A 8 -19.43 -10.83 19.28
C LEU A 8 -19.17 -11.52 20.60
N LYS A 9 -18.25 -12.47 20.57
CA LYS A 9 -17.83 -13.21 21.76
C LYS A 9 -16.46 -12.73 22.20
N HIS A 10 -16.27 -12.60 23.51
CA HIS A 10 -15.02 -12.14 24.11
C HIS A 10 -14.55 -13.12 25.19
N ALA A 11 -13.25 -13.43 25.21
CA ALA A 11 -12.62 -14.24 26.25
C ALA A 11 -11.17 -13.81 26.45
N THR A 12 -10.66 -13.84 27.69
CA THR A 12 -9.23 -13.63 27.94
C THR A 12 -8.58 -14.99 28.16
N ILE A 13 -7.58 -15.33 27.35
CA ILE A 13 -6.92 -16.63 27.43
C ILE A 13 -5.40 -16.48 27.51
N PHE A 14 -4.75 -17.51 28.08
CA PHE A 14 -3.32 -17.69 27.96
C PHE A 14 -3.01 -18.40 26.63
N ILE A 15 -2.23 -17.73 25.78
CA ILE A 15 -1.80 -18.24 24.49
C ILE A 15 -0.40 -18.81 24.66
N SER A 16 -0.31 -20.14 24.73
CA SER A 16 0.97 -20.85 24.73
C SER A 16 1.65 -20.76 23.35
N PRO A 17 2.97 -20.97 23.24
CA PRO A 17 3.65 -21.01 21.94
C PRO A 17 3.06 -22.06 20.99
N GLN A 18 2.57 -23.18 21.52
CA GLN A 18 1.90 -24.20 20.71
C GLN A 18 0.54 -23.71 20.21
N LEU A 19 -0.25 -23.05 21.06
CA LEU A 19 -1.53 -22.47 20.64
C LEU A 19 -1.30 -21.37 19.59
N ALA A 20 -0.30 -20.50 19.77
CA ALA A 20 0.06 -19.49 18.80
C ALA A 20 0.42 -20.08 17.43
N ARG A 21 1.23 -21.15 17.40
CA ARG A 21 1.54 -21.89 16.16
C ARG A 21 0.27 -22.43 15.50
N ASN A 22 -0.58 -23.12 16.25
CA ASN A 22 -1.83 -23.67 15.72
C ASN A 22 -2.71 -22.56 15.13
N MET A 23 -2.89 -21.46 15.86
CA MET A 23 -3.65 -20.29 15.41
C MET A 23 -3.09 -19.73 14.10
N LEU A 24 -1.77 -19.56 13.98
CA LEU A 24 -1.12 -19.09 12.76
C LEU A 24 -1.28 -20.08 11.59
N THR A 25 -1.19 -21.39 11.84
CA THR A 25 -1.40 -22.42 10.82
C THR A 25 -2.80 -22.34 10.22
N PHE A 26 -3.84 -22.29 11.07
CA PHE A 26 -5.23 -22.23 10.62
C PHE A 26 -5.63 -20.87 10.03
N SER A 27 -4.88 -19.82 10.35
CA SER A 27 -5.06 -18.49 9.76
C SER A 27 -4.15 -18.21 8.56
N SER A 28 -3.29 -19.16 8.14
CA SER A 28 -2.27 -18.87 7.13
C SER A 28 -2.85 -18.63 5.73
N ARG A 29 -2.11 -17.84 4.94
CA ARG A 29 -2.47 -17.20 3.66
C ARG A 29 -3.29 -18.10 2.72
N GLY A 30 -4.56 -17.77 2.50
CA GLY A 30 -5.40 -18.45 1.51
C GLY A 30 -5.96 -19.81 1.91
N SER A 31 -5.67 -20.29 3.13
CA SER A 31 -6.18 -21.57 3.64
C SER A 31 -7.67 -21.52 3.99
N VAL A 32 -8.14 -20.37 4.48
CA VAL A 32 -9.55 -20.15 4.86
C VAL A 32 -10.25 -19.27 3.82
N ASN A 33 -9.64 -18.14 3.45
CA ASN A 33 -10.16 -17.24 2.41
C ASN A 33 -9.15 -17.08 1.27
N LYS A 34 -9.41 -17.72 0.11
CA LYS A 34 -8.53 -17.63 -1.07
C LYS A 34 -8.47 -16.24 -1.71
N LYS A 35 -9.44 -15.37 -1.41
CA LYS A 35 -9.56 -14.03 -2.00
C LYS A 35 -8.70 -12.98 -1.29
N ASN A 36 -8.45 -13.14 0.02
CA ASN A 36 -7.75 -12.16 0.84
C ASN A 36 -6.40 -12.68 1.33
N LYS A 37 -5.36 -11.83 1.30
CA LYS A 37 -4.03 -12.17 1.83
C LYS A 37 -3.75 -11.42 3.13
N ASN A 38 -3.27 -12.14 4.14
CA ASN A 38 -2.73 -11.54 5.35
C ASN A 38 -1.64 -10.52 5.04
N ARG A 39 -1.66 -9.41 5.79
CA ARG A 39 -0.62 -8.36 5.77
C ARG A 39 0.77 -8.98 5.90
N ARG A 40 1.75 -8.45 5.18
CA ARG A 40 3.15 -8.80 5.37
C ARG A 40 3.60 -8.44 6.80
N LEU A 41 4.07 -9.45 7.52
CA LEU A 41 4.63 -9.27 8.85
C LEU A 41 5.91 -8.45 8.81
N SER A 42 6.05 -7.54 9.78
CA SER A 42 7.27 -6.76 9.97
C SER A 42 8.18 -7.53 10.91
N LYS A 43 9.26 -8.12 10.37
CA LYS A 43 10.23 -8.89 11.18
C LYS A 43 10.82 -8.07 12.32
N ILE A 44 11.01 -6.77 12.12
CA ILE A 44 11.51 -5.85 13.15
C ILE A 44 10.51 -5.74 14.32
N LYS A 45 9.22 -5.58 14.03
CA LYS A 45 8.17 -5.54 15.08
C LYS A 45 8.07 -6.88 15.82
N VAL A 46 8.08 -7.99 15.09
CA VAL A 46 8.03 -9.34 15.69
C VAL A 46 9.21 -9.54 16.64
N ARG A 47 10.43 -9.26 16.20
CA ARG A 47 11.64 -9.36 17.04
C ARG A 47 11.54 -8.51 18.30
N LYS A 48 11.13 -7.25 18.17
CA LYS A 48 10.95 -6.33 19.32
C LYS A 48 9.96 -6.91 20.34
N TYR A 49 8.84 -7.46 19.89
CA TYR A 49 7.85 -8.10 20.76
C TYR A 49 8.40 -9.38 21.39
N ALA A 50 9.09 -10.22 20.61
CA ALA A 50 9.69 -11.46 21.09
C ALA A 50 10.74 -11.20 22.17
N GLU A 51 11.59 -10.19 22.02
CA GLU A 51 12.56 -9.76 23.03
C GLU A 51 11.88 -9.30 24.32
N SER A 52 10.83 -8.49 24.21
CA SER A 52 10.04 -8.05 25.38
C SER A 52 9.36 -9.23 26.09
N MET A 53 8.83 -10.20 25.35
CA MET A 53 8.28 -11.45 25.92
C MET A 53 9.35 -12.28 26.63
N LYS A 54 10.55 -12.44 26.03
CA LYS A 54 11.68 -13.15 26.65
C LYS A 54 12.13 -12.49 27.95
N ARG A 55 12.16 -11.16 28.00
CA ARG A 55 12.50 -10.38 29.20
C ARG A 55 11.38 -10.33 30.24
N ARG A 56 10.23 -10.97 29.99
CA ARG A 56 9.03 -10.91 30.85
C ARG A 56 8.50 -9.49 31.08
N GLU A 57 8.80 -8.59 30.15
CA GLU A 57 8.30 -7.21 30.13
C GLU A 57 6.94 -7.11 29.42
N TRP A 58 6.50 -8.20 28.80
CA TRP A 58 5.25 -8.22 28.04
C TRP A 58 4.03 -8.28 28.96
N CYS A 59 3.26 -7.19 29.01
CA CYS A 59 2.04 -7.08 29.80
C CYS A 59 0.78 -7.33 28.96
N LEU A 60 -0.36 -7.52 29.63
CA LEU A 60 -1.68 -7.54 28.99
C LEU A 60 -1.96 -6.15 28.40
N THR A 61 -1.79 -5.99 27.09
CA THR A 61 -1.87 -4.69 26.41
C THR A 61 -3.29 -4.17 26.15
N GLY A 62 -4.32 -4.92 26.54
CA GLY A 62 -5.73 -4.62 26.23
C GLY A 62 -6.12 -4.81 24.76
N GLU A 63 -5.14 -4.90 23.85
CA GLU A 63 -5.38 -5.21 22.44
C GLU A 63 -5.81 -6.68 22.28
N PRO A 64 -6.95 -6.99 21.67
CA PRO A 64 -7.37 -8.37 21.48
C PRO A 64 -6.69 -9.06 20.30
N ILE A 65 -6.65 -10.39 20.30
CA ILE A 65 -6.56 -11.20 19.09
C ILE A 65 -7.98 -11.26 18.49
N ILE A 66 -8.14 -10.86 17.23
CA ILE A 66 -9.45 -10.79 16.59
C ILE A 66 -9.55 -11.90 15.55
N ILE A 67 -10.64 -12.66 15.61
CA ILE A 67 -10.88 -13.81 14.75
C ILE A 67 -12.22 -13.61 14.03
N SER A 68 -12.23 -13.76 12.70
CA SER A 68 -13.43 -13.70 11.87
C SER A 68 -14.38 -14.87 12.18
N TYR A 69 -15.61 -14.82 11.67
CA TYR A 69 -16.53 -15.93 11.81
C TYR A 69 -16.07 -17.20 11.07
N GLU A 70 -15.27 -17.05 10.00
CA GLU A 70 -14.64 -18.16 9.28
C GLU A 70 -13.38 -18.70 9.96
N GLY A 71 -12.91 -18.06 11.03
CA GLY A 71 -11.70 -18.47 11.76
C GLY A 71 -10.41 -17.81 11.28
N GLU A 72 -10.48 -16.80 10.39
CA GLU A 72 -9.30 -16.04 9.98
C GLU A 72 -8.89 -15.06 11.09
N ILE A 73 -7.59 -15.01 11.41
CA ILE A 73 -7.09 -14.02 12.36
C ILE A 73 -7.04 -12.68 11.64
N LEU A 74 -7.80 -11.71 12.13
CA LEU A 74 -7.88 -10.36 11.57
C LEU A 74 -6.87 -9.41 12.24
N ASN A 75 -6.54 -9.69 13.50
CA ASN A 75 -5.56 -8.94 14.29
C ASN A 75 -4.81 -9.87 15.24
N GLY A 76 -3.52 -9.61 15.43
CA GLY A 76 -2.69 -10.30 16.41
C GLY A 76 -1.52 -11.10 15.84
N HIS A 77 -1.36 -11.18 14.50
CA HIS A 77 -0.30 -12.00 13.90
C HIS A 77 1.11 -11.67 14.41
N HIS A 78 1.48 -10.38 14.55
CA HIS A 78 2.81 -10.04 15.07
C HIS A 78 3.04 -10.53 16.50
N ARG A 79 1.98 -10.58 17.33
CA ARG A 79 2.07 -11.03 18.72
C ARG A 79 2.12 -12.56 18.80
N LEU A 80 1.35 -13.25 17.96
CA LEU A 80 1.41 -14.70 17.84
C LEU A 80 2.77 -15.18 17.31
N GLU A 81 3.29 -14.52 16.27
CA GLU A 81 4.62 -14.81 15.73
C GLU A 81 5.72 -14.50 16.72
N ALA A 82 5.58 -13.43 17.50
CA ALA A 82 6.53 -13.10 18.56
C ALA A 82 6.52 -14.15 19.67
N ALA A 83 5.37 -14.69 20.05
CA ALA A 83 5.27 -15.78 21.02
C ALA A 83 5.93 -17.07 20.51
N CYS A 84 5.77 -17.35 19.21
CA CYS A 84 6.47 -18.44 18.54
C CYS A 84 7.99 -18.24 18.53
N GLU A 85 8.48 -17.05 18.15
CA GLU A 85 9.91 -16.70 18.09
C GLU A 85 10.54 -16.62 19.51
N ALA A 86 9.77 -16.19 20.50
CA ALA A 86 10.20 -16.12 21.89
C ALA A 86 10.21 -17.48 22.60
N CYS A 87 9.42 -18.44 22.13
CA CYS A 87 9.05 -19.65 22.87
C CYS A 87 8.43 -19.34 24.24
N VAL A 88 7.70 -18.21 24.35
CA VAL A 88 7.06 -17.75 25.59
C VAL A 88 5.60 -17.44 25.29
N GLY A 89 4.69 -17.93 26.14
CA GLY A 89 3.26 -17.64 26.02
C GLY A 89 2.89 -16.27 26.61
N PHE A 90 1.75 -15.73 26.20
CA PHE A 90 1.25 -14.44 26.67
C PHE A 90 -0.26 -14.49 26.91
N ILE A 91 -0.76 -13.61 27.77
CA ILE A 91 -2.20 -13.46 28.00
C ILE A 91 -2.72 -12.39 27.04
N ALA A 92 -3.84 -12.66 26.38
CA ALA A 92 -4.51 -11.68 25.54
C ALA A 92 -6.04 -11.84 25.60
N PRO A 93 -6.79 -10.74 25.46
CA PRO A 93 -8.20 -10.84 25.12
C PRO A 93 -8.33 -11.41 23.70
N ILE A 94 -9.39 -12.16 23.46
CA ILE A 94 -9.79 -12.69 22.16
C ILE A 94 -11.20 -12.21 21.89
N THR A 95 -11.41 -11.67 20.70
CA THR A 95 -12.72 -11.36 20.15
C THR A 95 -12.94 -12.26 18.94
N TYR A 96 -14.04 -13.02 18.91
CA TYR A 96 -14.29 -13.99 17.85
C TYR A 96 -15.75 -13.98 17.40
N GLY A 97 -15.98 -14.40 16.15
CA GLY A 97 -17.30 -14.34 15.50
C GLY A 97 -17.58 -13.02 14.80
N VAL A 98 -16.55 -12.31 14.33
CA VAL A 98 -16.72 -11.08 13.54
C VAL A 98 -17.24 -11.45 12.14
N THR A 99 -18.47 -11.03 11.82
CA THR A 99 -19.18 -11.42 10.58
C THR A 99 -19.07 -10.43 9.42
N ASP A 100 -18.49 -9.26 9.65
CA ASP A 100 -18.61 -8.14 8.73
C ASP A 100 -17.30 -7.88 7.97
N ASP A 101 -17.34 -8.00 6.65
CA ASP A 101 -16.24 -7.66 5.74
C ASP A 101 -15.83 -6.18 5.86
N LEU A 102 -16.76 -5.27 6.22
CA LEU A 102 -16.43 -3.86 6.50
C LEU A 102 -15.68 -3.71 7.83
N SER A 103 -15.92 -4.58 8.80
CA SER A 103 -15.17 -4.59 10.06
C SER A 103 -13.67 -4.88 9.82
N PHE A 104 -13.31 -5.59 8.74
CA PHE A 104 -11.90 -5.74 8.32
C PHE A 104 -11.21 -4.40 8.02
N ALA A 105 -11.93 -3.46 7.41
CA ALA A 105 -11.41 -2.12 7.12
C ALA A 105 -11.29 -1.25 8.38
N HIS A 106 -12.08 -1.54 9.43
CA HIS A 106 -12.18 -0.74 10.65
C HIS A 106 -11.52 -1.35 11.90
N ILE A 107 -11.10 -2.63 11.85
CA ILE A 107 -10.33 -3.29 12.92
C ILE A 107 -8.87 -2.79 12.88
N ASP A 108 -8.43 -2.24 14.02
CA ASP A 108 -7.16 -1.54 14.34
C ASP A 108 -7.19 0.00 14.25
N VAL A 109 -7.81 0.63 15.25
CA VAL A 109 -7.66 2.07 15.56
C VAL A 109 -6.24 2.43 16.06
N GLY A 110 -5.38 1.45 16.35
CA GLY A 110 -3.98 1.69 16.78
C GLY A 110 -2.97 1.78 15.64
N ASN A 111 -3.27 1.28 14.45
CA ASN A 111 -2.45 1.42 13.24
C ASN A 111 -3.35 1.33 12.02
N ILE A 112 -3.95 2.46 11.61
CA ILE A 112 -4.68 2.57 10.36
C ILE A 112 -3.81 1.95 9.25
N ARG A 113 -4.31 0.89 8.59
CA ARG A 113 -3.62 0.25 7.47
C ARG A 113 -3.28 1.34 6.45
N SER A 114 -2.02 1.43 6.03
CA SER A 114 -1.67 2.40 5.01
C SER A 114 -2.34 2.03 3.69
N ARG A 115 -2.62 3.02 2.85
CA ARG A 115 -3.14 2.80 1.49
C ARG A 115 -2.35 1.75 0.71
N SER A 116 -1.02 1.81 0.79
CA SER A 116 -0.12 0.80 0.20
C SER A 116 -0.32 -0.61 0.77
N GLN A 117 -0.60 -0.75 2.06
CA GLN A 117 -0.87 -2.04 2.69
C GLN A 117 -2.22 -2.60 2.24
N VAL A 118 -3.23 -1.74 2.09
CA VAL A 118 -4.53 -2.14 1.54
C VAL A 118 -4.35 -2.71 0.13
N LEU A 119 -3.61 -2.02 -0.74
CA LEU A 119 -3.31 -2.50 -2.09
C LEU A 119 -2.47 -3.79 -2.09
N GLU A 120 -1.47 -3.92 -1.21
CA GLU A 120 -0.66 -5.14 -1.10
C GLU A 120 -1.52 -6.35 -0.69
N MET A 121 -2.46 -6.15 0.24
CA MET A 121 -3.39 -7.18 0.70
C MET A 121 -4.40 -7.58 -0.38
N ALA A 122 -4.84 -6.63 -1.21
CA ALA A 122 -5.65 -6.88 -2.40
C ALA A 122 -4.89 -7.62 -3.51
N GLY A 123 -3.56 -7.75 -3.39
CA GLY A 123 -2.76 -8.57 -4.30
C GLY A 123 -2.41 -7.90 -5.63
N VAL A 124 -2.31 -6.56 -5.64
CA VAL A 124 -1.83 -5.81 -6.82
C VAL A 124 -0.48 -6.35 -7.29
N LYS A 125 -0.29 -6.37 -8.62
CA LYS A 125 0.92 -6.95 -9.25
C LYS A 125 2.07 -5.97 -9.43
N VAL A 126 1.81 -4.68 -9.19
CA VAL A 126 2.79 -3.59 -9.29
C VAL A 126 3.20 -3.12 -7.89
N SER A 127 4.17 -2.20 -7.84
CA SER A 127 4.61 -1.61 -6.57
C SER A 127 3.47 -0.89 -5.85
N ALA A 128 2.92 -1.51 -4.79
CA ALA A 128 1.82 -0.96 -4.01
C ALA A 128 2.12 0.44 -3.42
N PRO A 129 3.35 0.76 -2.95
CA PRO A 129 3.69 2.12 -2.54
C PRO A 129 3.61 3.16 -3.68
N VAL A 130 4.11 2.82 -4.87
CA VAL A 130 4.12 3.71 -6.03
C VAL A 130 2.69 3.90 -6.54
N LEU A 131 1.95 2.81 -6.75
CA LEU A 131 0.55 2.84 -7.16
C LEU A 131 -0.30 3.64 -6.17
N SER A 132 -0.07 3.47 -4.86
CA SER A 132 -0.78 4.25 -3.86
C SER A 132 -0.56 5.75 -4.01
N ARG A 133 0.67 6.18 -4.33
CA ARG A 133 1.00 7.60 -4.47
C ARG A 133 0.51 8.17 -5.79
N VAL A 134 0.58 7.40 -6.87
CA VAL A 134 0.05 7.77 -8.19
C VAL A 134 -1.48 7.95 -8.12
N ALA A 135 -2.20 7.03 -7.46
CA ALA A 135 -3.64 7.16 -7.24
C ALA A 135 -4.00 8.43 -6.44
N MET A 136 -3.22 8.75 -5.40
CA MET A 136 -3.39 10.00 -4.65
C MET A 136 -3.19 11.24 -5.52
N LEU A 137 -2.15 11.25 -6.36
CA LEU A 137 -1.88 12.37 -7.27
C LEU A 137 -2.97 12.52 -8.33
N ALA A 138 -3.45 11.41 -8.91
CA ALA A 138 -4.56 11.40 -9.86
C ALA A 138 -5.84 11.97 -9.24
N LYS A 139 -6.24 11.48 -8.06
CA LYS A 139 -7.43 11.99 -7.37
C LYS A 139 -7.31 13.48 -7.05
N ALA A 140 -6.14 13.90 -6.56
CA ALA A 140 -5.88 15.31 -6.25
C ALA A 140 -5.94 16.20 -7.50
N TYR A 141 -5.38 15.72 -8.62
CA TYR A 141 -5.43 16.42 -9.90
C TYR A 141 -6.87 16.57 -10.39
N ASP A 142 -7.66 15.51 -10.35
CA ASP A 142 -9.06 15.51 -10.78
C ASP A 142 -9.96 16.42 -9.91
N MET A 143 -9.63 16.58 -8.64
CA MET A 143 -10.30 17.52 -7.73
C MET A 143 -9.88 18.98 -7.95
N THR A 144 -8.78 19.22 -8.68
CA THR A 144 -8.24 20.57 -8.89
C THR A 144 -9.00 21.26 -10.04
N ARG A 145 -9.80 22.28 -9.72
CA ARG A 145 -10.59 23.03 -10.71
C ARG A 145 -9.76 23.68 -11.81
N ASN A 146 -8.60 24.23 -11.44
CA ASN A 146 -7.64 24.80 -12.39
C ASN A 146 -6.43 23.86 -12.47
N PRO A 147 -6.26 23.09 -13.57
CA PRO A 147 -5.16 22.14 -13.71
C PRO A 147 -3.77 22.75 -13.50
N TYR A 148 -3.57 24.02 -13.86
CA TYR A 148 -2.30 24.74 -13.69
C TYR A 148 -2.00 25.12 -12.23
N ALA A 149 -3.02 25.10 -11.37
CA ALA A 149 -2.89 25.33 -9.93
C ALA A 149 -2.63 24.05 -9.13
N PHE A 150 -2.45 22.90 -9.78
CA PHE A 150 -2.13 21.65 -9.11
C PHE A 150 -0.80 21.76 -8.35
N ARG A 151 -0.79 21.31 -7.08
CA ARG A 151 0.37 21.36 -6.17
C ARG A 151 0.59 20.03 -5.43
N GLY A 152 0.27 18.92 -6.09
CA GLY A 152 0.40 17.58 -5.52
C GLY A 152 -0.79 17.18 -4.65
N THR A 153 -0.53 16.40 -3.60
CA THR A 153 -1.58 15.77 -2.77
C THR A 153 -2.10 16.65 -1.62
N GLN A 154 -1.73 17.93 -1.59
CA GLN A 154 -2.12 18.83 -0.48
C GLN A 154 -3.64 19.04 -0.46
N GLY A 155 -4.25 19.00 0.72
CA GLY A 155 -5.69 19.19 0.88
C GLY A 155 -6.57 18.02 0.42
N THR A 156 -5.99 16.94 -0.11
CA THR A 156 -6.76 15.77 -0.54
C THR A 156 -6.95 14.79 0.63
N SER A 157 -8.21 14.62 1.07
CA SER A 157 -8.59 13.49 1.92
C SER A 157 -8.79 12.26 1.03
N PHE A 158 -8.05 11.19 1.32
CA PHE A 158 -8.24 9.91 0.63
C PHE A 158 -8.18 8.80 1.65
N GLN A 159 -9.29 8.26 2.11
CA GLN A 159 -9.22 7.29 3.19
C GLN A 159 -8.54 6.00 2.70
N PRO A 160 -7.79 5.28 3.55
CA PRO A 160 -7.17 4.03 3.15
C PRO A 160 -8.15 2.98 2.61
N ALA A 161 -9.40 2.98 3.08
CA ALA A 161 -10.44 2.11 2.55
C ALA A 161 -10.88 2.48 1.12
N GLU A 162 -10.77 3.76 0.72
CA GLU A 162 -11.20 4.24 -0.60
C GLU A 162 -10.20 3.90 -1.71
N ILE A 163 -8.94 3.59 -1.38
CA ILE A 163 -7.91 3.43 -2.41
C ILE A 163 -8.13 2.22 -3.29
N LEU A 164 -8.69 1.15 -2.74
CA LEU A 164 -8.92 -0.07 -3.51
C LEU A 164 -9.94 0.19 -4.61
N ALA A 165 -11.11 0.72 -4.25
CA ALA A 165 -12.17 1.08 -5.19
C ALA A 165 -11.67 2.05 -6.26
N TYR A 166 -10.94 3.10 -5.86
CA TYR A 166 -10.40 4.07 -6.80
C TYR A 166 -9.42 3.44 -7.82
N VAL A 167 -8.53 2.55 -7.36
CA VAL A 167 -7.57 1.87 -8.25
C VAL A 167 -8.28 0.87 -9.17
N GLU A 168 -9.33 0.21 -8.69
CA GLU A 168 -10.15 -0.72 -9.51
C GLU A 168 -10.91 0.03 -10.61
N GLU A 169 -11.46 1.21 -10.30
CA GLU A 169 -12.11 2.10 -11.27
C GLU A 169 -11.12 2.70 -12.28
N HIS A 170 -9.84 2.82 -11.90
CA HIS A 170 -8.78 3.46 -12.72
C HIS A 170 -7.62 2.49 -12.98
N ASN A 171 -7.91 1.36 -13.63
CA ASN A 171 -6.92 0.31 -13.93
C ASN A 171 -5.68 0.81 -14.72
N GLU A 172 -5.83 1.89 -15.51
CA GLU A 172 -4.79 2.59 -16.25
C GLU A 172 -3.63 3.09 -15.37
N LEU A 173 -3.89 3.39 -14.09
CA LEU A 173 -2.87 3.78 -13.12
C LEU A 173 -1.86 2.64 -12.93
N ALA A 174 -2.35 1.40 -12.79
CA ALA A 174 -1.50 0.23 -12.63
C ALA A 174 -0.69 -0.06 -13.91
N LEU A 175 -1.27 0.17 -15.10
CA LEU A 175 -0.54 0.04 -16.36
C LEU A 175 0.61 1.06 -16.46
N SER A 176 0.35 2.31 -16.05
CA SER A 176 1.36 3.37 -16.05
C SER A 176 2.49 3.08 -15.06
N VAL A 177 2.13 2.61 -13.85
CA VAL A 177 3.13 2.18 -12.85
C VAL A 177 3.94 1.00 -13.38
N HIS A 178 3.32 0.01 -13.99
CA HIS A 178 4.02 -1.16 -14.53
C HIS A 178 5.06 -0.76 -15.58
N PHE A 179 4.65 0.02 -16.58
CA PHE A 179 5.55 0.49 -17.64
C PHE A 179 6.74 1.26 -17.08
N ILE A 180 6.48 2.25 -16.22
CA ILE A 180 7.53 3.08 -15.64
C ILE A 180 8.44 2.27 -14.72
N SER A 181 7.92 1.33 -13.94
CA SER A 181 8.76 0.44 -13.12
C SER A 181 9.78 -0.33 -13.97
N GLU A 182 9.42 -0.77 -15.17
CA GLU A 182 10.33 -1.54 -16.03
C GLU A 182 11.45 -0.67 -16.64
N VAL A 183 11.14 0.57 -17.01
CA VAL A 183 12.14 1.53 -17.52
C VAL A 183 13.02 2.05 -16.38
N PHE A 184 12.41 2.45 -15.27
CA PHE A 184 13.08 3.08 -14.13
C PHE A 184 14.08 2.13 -13.45
N LYS A 185 13.78 0.83 -13.36
CA LYS A 185 14.72 -0.17 -12.84
C LYS A 185 16.01 -0.26 -13.66
N LYS A 186 15.91 -0.13 -14.99
CA LYS A 186 17.05 -0.21 -15.92
C LYS A 186 17.91 1.05 -15.91
N HIS A 187 17.27 2.21 -15.74
CA HIS A 187 17.91 3.52 -15.89
C HIS A 187 17.81 4.39 -14.62
N ARG A 188 17.95 3.73 -13.46
CA ARG A 188 17.75 4.39 -12.16
C ARG A 188 18.78 5.49 -11.89
N LEU A 189 20.02 5.33 -12.37
CA LEU A 189 21.12 6.26 -12.10
C LEU A 189 21.04 7.51 -13.00
N GLU A 190 20.42 7.36 -14.16
CA GLU A 190 20.23 8.40 -15.18
C GLU A 190 18.97 9.23 -14.91
N SER A 191 18.10 8.75 -14.03
CA SER A 191 16.79 9.33 -13.77
C SER A 191 16.85 10.63 -12.96
N GLN A 192 16.22 11.69 -13.47
CA GLN A 192 16.18 13.02 -12.84
C GLN A 192 15.05 13.25 -11.83
N ALA A 193 14.09 12.31 -11.73
CA ALA A 193 12.94 12.42 -10.83
C ALA A 193 12.57 11.05 -10.24
N SER A 194 11.61 11.01 -9.32
CA SER A 194 11.16 9.75 -8.72
C SER A 194 10.26 8.93 -9.66
N GLU A 195 10.29 7.61 -9.51
CA GLU A 195 9.43 6.65 -10.24
C GLU A 195 7.94 7.04 -10.20
N THR A 196 7.48 7.56 -9.05
CA THR A 196 6.10 8.01 -8.87
C THR A 196 5.74 9.17 -9.80
N ILE A 197 6.64 10.15 -9.95
CA ILE A 197 6.38 11.33 -10.77
C ILE A 197 6.28 10.92 -12.25
N TYR A 198 7.16 10.05 -12.72
CA TYR A 198 7.06 9.54 -14.09
C TYR A 198 5.82 8.69 -14.32
N ALA A 199 5.44 7.82 -13.38
CA ALA A 199 4.21 7.02 -13.48
C ALA A 199 2.97 7.89 -13.52
N PHE A 200 2.95 8.97 -12.72
CA PHE A 200 1.86 9.95 -12.75
C PHE A 200 1.84 10.76 -14.05
N ALA A 201 3.01 11.21 -14.55
CA ALA A 201 3.11 11.91 -15.83
C ALA A 201 2.64 11.02 -17.00
N HIS A 202 3.05 9.75 -17.02
CA HIS A 202 2.59 8.77 -18.02
C HIS A 202 1.07 8.64 -18.02
N TYR A 203 0.48 8.48 -16.83
CA TYR A 203 -0.98 8.42 -16.68
C TYR A 203 -1.67 9.69 -17.21
N LEU A 204 -1.19 10.88 -16.81
CA LEU A 204 -1.80 12.15 -17.24
C LEU A 204 -1.72 12.34 -18.75
N ILE A 205 -0.57 12.05 -19.37
CA ILE A 205 -0.43 12.16 -20.83
C ILE A 205 -1.44 11.23 -21.50
N LYS A 206 -1.55 9.96 -21.09
CA LYS A 206 -2.50 9.01 -21.69
C LYS A 206 -3.96 9.42 -21.47
N LYS A 207 -4.29 9.95 -20.29
CA LYS A 207 -5.62 10.50 -19.99
C LYS A 207 -5.96 11.70 -20.88
N GLN A 208 -4.99 12.58 -21.15
CA GLN A 208 -5.22 13.72 -22.04
C GLN A 208 -5.38 13.26 -23.50
N LEU A 209 -4.57 12.28 -23.92
CA LEU A 209 -4.65 11.70 -25.26
C LEU A 209 -5.97 10.98 -25.55
N SER A 210 -6.71 10.52 -24.52
CA SER A 210 -8.02 9.90 -24.72
C SER A 210 -9.17 10.90 -24.89
N VAL A 211 -8.95 12.17 -24.56
CA VAL A 211 -9.99 13.23 -24.57
C VAL A 211 -9.78 14.24 -25.70
N CYS A 212 -8.55 14.38 -26.21
CA CYS A 212 -8.22 15.30 -27.28
C CYS A 212 -7.98 14.58 -28.61
N GLU A 213 -8.49 15.13 -29.70
CA GLU A 213 -8.13 14.71 -31.05
C GLU A 213 -6.83 15.40 -31.47
N TYR A 214 -5.88 14.63 -31.99
CA TYR A 214 -4.59 15.12 -32.46
C TYR A 214 -4.40 14.74 -33.93
N GLU A 215 -4.06 15.70 -34.77
CA GLU A 215 -3.79 15.45 -36.20
C GLU A 215 -2.51 14.62 -36.40
N ASN A 216 -1.50 14.82 -35.56
CA ASN A 216 -0.27 14.05 -35.58
C ASN A 216 0.41 14.07 -34.19
N LEU A 217 0.77 12.88 -33.69
CA LEU A 217 1.56 12.74 -32.47
C LEU A 217 2.93 12.15 -32.85
N PRO A 218 4.01 12.95 -32.86
CA PRO A 218 5.30 12.53 -33.42
C PRO A 218 5.98 11.42 -32.60
N LEU A 219 5.64 11.30 -31.32
CA LEU A 219 6.19 10.33 -30.36
C LEU A 219 5.08 9.84 -29.44
N CYS A 220 5.03 8.53 -29.19
CA CYS A 220 4.12 8.01 -28.17
C CYS A 220 4.64 8.33 -26.75
N PRO A 221 3.75 8.38 -25.74
CA PRO A 221 4.11 8.68 -24.35
C PRO A 221 5.19 7.75 -23.80
N GLU A 222 5.15 6.48 -24.19
CA GLU A 222 6.11 5.45 -23.77
C GLU A 222 7.52 5.76 -24.29
N THR A 223 7.66 6.10 -25.58
CA THR A 223 8.96 6.48 -26.15
C THR A 223 9.47 7.78 -25.53
N TYR A 224 8.61 8.79 -25.42
CA TYR A 224 8.96 10.09 -24.82
C TYR A 224 9.50 9.91 -23.39
N LEU A 225 8.75 9.24 -22.50
CA LEU A 225 9.19 9.05 -21.12
C LEU A 225 10.39 8.12 -21.00
N THR A 226 10.57 7.16 -21.90
CA THR A 226 11.80 6.34 -21.95
C THR A 226 13.01 7.22 -22.21
N ARG A 227 12.94 8.15 -23.16
CA ARG A 227 14.03 9.10 -23.45
C ARG A 227 14.28 10.06 -22.29
N VAL A 228 13.21 10.61 -21.71
CA VAL A 228 13.32 11.49 -20.53
C VAL A 228 13.94 10.76 -19.33
N ILE A 229 13.69 9.47 -19.12
CA ILE A 229 14.27 8.72 -18.00
C ILE A 229 15.72 8.27 -18.30
N SER A 230 15.96 7.74 -19.50
CA SER A 230 17.21 7.03 -19.84
C SER A 230 18.27 7.89 -20.52
N SER A 231 17.94 9.09 -21.00
CA SER A 231 18.76 9.91 -21.91
C SER A 231 19.12 9.27 -23.25
N LEU A 232 18.56 8.10 -23.58
CA LEU A 232 18.84 7.43 -24.84
C LEU A 232 18.22 8.21 -26.01
N GLY A 233 18.97 8.36 -27.09
CA GLY A 233 18.49 8.97 -28.33
C GLY A 233 18.42 10.50 -28.30
N LEU A 234 19.02 11.15 -27.29
CA LEU A 234 19.26 12.59 -27.29
C LEU A 234 20.49 12.91 -28.13
N SER A 235 20.40 13.95 -28.93
CA SER A 235 21.39 14.36 -29.92
C SER A 235 21.77 15.85 -29.84
N SER A 236 20.90 16.68 -29.26
CA SER A 236 21.12 18.12 -29.06
C SER A 236 20.56 18.60 -27.72
N GLU A 237 21.05 19.74 -27.22
CA GLU A 237 20.44 20.46 -26.10
C GLU A 237 19.08 21.08 -26.46
N ASP A 238 18.79 21.18 -27.77
CA ASP A 238 17.51 21.61 -28.31
C ASP A 238 16.43 20.53 -28.20
N ASP A 239 16.80 19.28 -27.90
CA ASP A 239 15.84 18.18 -27.74
C ASP A 239 14.92 18.46 -26.53
N ILE A 240 13.60 18.36 -26.73
CA ILE A 240 12.61 18.65 -25.69
C ILE A 240 12.86 17.78 -24.45
N GLU A 241 13.18 16.50 -24.65
CA GLU A 241 13.49 15.56 -23.58
C GLU A 241 14.77 15.97 -22.81
N TYR A 242 15.77 16.55 -23.48
CA TYR A 242 16.96 17.10 -22.82
C TYR A 242 16.59 18.31 -21.96
N GLN A 243 15.83 19.26 -22.51
CA GLN A 243 15.40 20.47 -21.79
C GLN A 243 14.58 20.11 -20.53
N VAL A 244 13.68 19.14 -20.65
CA VAL A 244 12.90 18.62 -19.50
C VAL A 244 13.80 17.98 -18.45
N ARG A 245 14.78 17.15 -18.86
CA ARG A 245 15.74 16.55 -17.94
C ARG A 245 16.56 17.62 -17.21
N ASN A 246 17.05 18.63 -17.92
CA ASN A 246 17.83 19.72 -17.35
C ASN A 246 17.01 20.53 -16.33
N TYR A 247 15.74 20.82 -16.65
CA TYR A 247 14.83 21.49 -15.73
C TYR A 247 14.53 20.64 -14.47
N LEU A 248 14.31 19.33 -14.62
CA LEU A 248 14.12 18.46 -13.47
C LEU A 248 15.37 18.44 -12.57
N GLN A 249 16.56 18.43 -13.16
CA GLN A 249 17.81 18.47 -12.42
C GLN A 249 17.98 19.79 -11.65
N SER A 250 17.60 20.93 -12.22
CA SER A 250 17.71 22.23 -11.55
C SER A 250 16.86 22.30 -10.29
N ILE A 251 15.68 21.66 -10.28
CA ILE A 251 14.79 21.61 -9.09
C ILE A 251 15.36 20.74 -7.97
N VAL A 252 16.20 19.74 -8.28
CA VAL A 252 16.80 18.86 -7.26
C VAL A 252 17.98 19.54 -6.54
N HIS A 253 18.58 20.56 -7.15
CA HIS A 253 19.77 21.25 -6.63
C HIS A 253 19.43 22.56 -5.87
N GLU A 254 18.14 22.90 -5.77
CA GLU A 254 17.58 23.94 -4.89
C GLU A 254 16.97 23.32 -3.62
#